data_AF-A0A356Z596-F1
#
_entry.id   AF-A0A356Z596-F1
#
_cell.length_a   1.000
_cell.length_b   1.000
_cell.length_c   1.000
_cell.angle_alpha   90.00
_cell.angle_beta   90.00
_cell.angle_gamma   90.00
#
_symmetry.space_group_name_H-M   'P 1'
#
loop_
_entity.id
_entity.type
_entity.pdbx_description
1 polymer ?
#
loop_
_entity_poly.entity_id
_entity_poly.type
_entity_poly.pdbx_seq_one_letter_code
_entity_poly.pdbx_strand_id
1 'polypeptide(L)'
;MRILTVRFKNLNSLSGEWYLDFTRPAFINSGIFAITGPTGAGKTTILDAICLALYGRTPRLNRVNKSGNEIMSRQTGECFAETTFQTAEGRFRCHWSQHRARNKPDGELQNPRHEIAEADSGKVLENKLRDVVQKVEQVCGMDFDRFTRSMLLAQGGFAAFLQAAPDERAPILEQITGTDIYSRISIKVHEQQADNNRQLKELENVLGGMRILSGEEVNALRTELDSRLQEESEVTRQVSALQRSRTSLEGIAGLKKEIASLKIKYEDFNKKQEEFQPRAERLERANQALALEGPVVKLLNLRDQQKQDSESRTRAGEKLETLQQTLASALAARQLAQTRWEEARAAQDDEAQIIKAVREIDFKIKEKKNRLKICDQALQQIQKQRLELEQRVVDNDQTLQRSRAALSEVQN
;
A
#
# COMPACT_ATOMS: atom_id res chain seq x y z
N MET A 1 -63.58 43.20 -55.49
CA MET A 1 -62.57 43.58 -56.51
C MET A 1 -63.26 44.20 -57.72
N ARG A 2 -62.76 45.29 -58.28
CA ARG A 2 -63.30 45.96 -59.49
C ARG A 2 -62.18 46.32 -60.45
N ILE A 3 -62.28 45.93 -61.72
CA ILE A 3 -61.35 46.35 -62.78
C ILE A 3 -61.69 47.79 -63.20
N LEU A 4 -60.68 48.66 -63.25
CA LEU A 4 -60.81 50.07 -63.61
C LEU A 4 -60.39 50.31 -65.06
N THR A 5 -59.20 49.87 -65.42
CA THR A 5 -58.64 50.06 -66.77
C THR A 5 -57.90 48.81 -67.22
N VAL A 6 -57.88 48.58 -68.53
CA VAL A 6 -57.13 47.50 -69.17
C VAL A 6 -56.40 48.07 -70.37
N ARG A 7 -55.08 47.91 -70.39
CA ARG A 7 -54.20 48.35 -71.48
C ARG A 7 -53.39 47.16 -71.96
N PHE A 8 -53.34 46.91 -73.25
CA PHE A 8 -52.55 45.80 -73.78
C PHE A 8 -52.05 46.11 -75.18
N LYS A 9 -51.00 45.39 -75.58
CA LYS A 9 -50.36 45.55 -76.88
C LYS A 9 -50.03 44.20 -77.50
N ASN A 10 -50.35 44.04 -78.77
CA ASN A 10 -49.99 42.88 -79.59
C ASN A 10 -50.37 41.53 -78.96
N LEU A 11 -51.64 41.37 -78.57
CA LEU A 11 -52.17 40.12 -78.04
C LEU A 11 -53.10 39.44 -79.06
N ASN A 12 -52.88 38.17 -79.36
CA ASN A 12 -53.65 37.35 -80.31
C ASN A 12 -53.96 38.11 -81.62
N SER A 13 -55.25 38.28 -81.94
CA SER A 13 -55.73 38.99 -83.13
C SER A 13 -55.78 40.53 -82.98
N LEU A 14 -55.49 41.07 -81.81
CA LEU A 14 -55.49 42.50 -81.53
C LEU A 14 -54.06 43.05 -81.57
N SER A 15 -53.57 43.32 -82.78
CA SER A 15 -52.30 43.99 -83.03
C SER A 15 -52.39 45.49 -82.69
N GLY A 16 -51.27 46.09 -82.32
CA GLY A 16 -51.22 47.48 -81.87
C GLY A 16 -51.57 47.62 -80.39
N GLU A 17 -51.70 48.86 -79.95
CA GLU A 17 -51.96 49.20 -78.55
C GLU A 17 -53.42 49.56 -78.33
N TRP A 18 -54.02 48.93 -77.33
CA TRP A 18 -55.43 49.05 -77.00
C TRP A 18 -55.58 49.49 -75.54
N TYR A 19 -56.49 50.42 -75.30
CA TYR A 19 -56.78 50.96 -73.97
C TYR A 19 -58.29 51.02 -73.74
N LEU A 20 -58.74 50.38 -72.66
CA LEU A 20 -60.12 50.33 -72.22
C LEU A 20 -60.19 50.92 -70.81
N ASP A 21 -61.07 51.91 -70.65
CA ASP A 21 -61.30 52.59 -69.38
C ASP A 21 -62.75 52.39 -68.95
N PHE A 22 -62.96 51.50 -67.98
CA PHE A 22 -64.26 51.16 -67.42
C PHE A 22 -64.75 52.20 -66.40
N THR A 23 -63.98 53.26 -66.15
CA THR A 23 -64.39 54.39 -65.30
C THR A 23 -65.12 55.49 -66.08
N ARG A 24 -65.19 55.39 -67.42
CA ARG A 24 -65.95 56.35 -68.23
C ARG A 24 -67.46 56.27 -67.94
N PRO A 25 -68.19 57.40 -68.00
CA PRO A 25 -69.63 57.43 -67.72
C PRO A 25 -70.46 56.42 -68.51
N ALA A 26 -70.06 56.12 -69.75
CA ALA A 26 -70.72 55.15 -70.62
C ALA A 26 -70.75 53.72 -70.04
N PHE A 27 -69.78 53.35 -69.19
CA PHE A 27 -69.73 52.03 -68.53
C PHE A 27 -70.33 52.05 -67.12
N ILE A 28 -70.25 53.20 -66.42
CA ILE A 28 -70.73 53.31 -65.04
C ILE A 28 -72.26 53.37 -64.96
N ASN A 29 -72.91 54.11 -65.86
CA ASN A 29 -74.34 54.42 -65.72
C ASN A 29 -75.26 53.19 -65.88
N SER A 30 -74.84 52.20 -66.67
CA SER A 30 -75.64 50.98 -66.91
C SER A 30 -75.16 49.76 -66.12
N GLY A 31 -73.94 49.77 -65.58
CA GLY A 31 -73.33 48.67 -64.81
C GLY A 31 -73.07 47.37 -65.60
N ILE A 32 -73.70 47.21 -66.77
CA ILE A 32 -73.58 46.08 -67.68
C ILE A 32 -73.28 46.61 -69.08
N PHE A 33 -72.31 45.99 -69.75
CA PHE A 33 -71.98 46.28 -71.15
C PHE A 33 -71.70 44.98 -71.90
N ALA A 34 -71.88 45.01 -73.21
CA ALA A 34 -71.62 43.88 -74.10
C ALA A 34 -70.44 44.17 -75.02
N ILE A 35 -69.54 43.19 -75.17
CA ILE A 35 -68.48 43.20 -76.18
C ILE A 35 -68.98 42.33 -77.35
N THR A 36 -69.40 42.95 -78.45
CA THR A 36 -69.95 42.26 -79.62
C THR A 36 -68.99 42.30 -80.81
N GLY A 37 -69.14 41.37 -81.74
CA GLY A 37 -68.30 41.25 -82.94
C GLY A 37 -68.27 39.82 -83.48
N PRO A 38 -67.74 39.58 -84.68
CA PRO A 38 -67.66 38.24 -85.27
C PRO A 38 -66.74 37.31 -84.47
N THR A 39 -66.89 35.99 -84.65
CA THR A 39 -65.96 34.99 -84.08
C THR A 39 -64.54 35.27 -84.58
N GLY A 40 -63.56 35.24 -83.68
CA GLY A 40 -62.16 35.58 -84.01
C GLY A 40 -61.79 37.07 -83.89
N ALA A 41 -62.76 37.98 -83.67
CA ALA A 41 -62.52 39.43 -83.54
C ALA A 41 -61.71 39.85 -82.28
N GLY A 42 -61.25 38.92 -81.45
CA GLY A 42 -60.44 39.23 -80.28
C GLY A 42 -61.21 39.54 -78.99
N LYS A 43 -62.52 39.28 -78.93
CA LYS A 43 -63.34 39.50 -77.71
C LYS A 43 -62.75 38.81 -76.48
N THR A 44 -62.39 37.54 -76.60
CA THR A 44 -61.74 36.76 -75.52
C THR A 44 -60.33 37.25 -75.22
N THR A 45 -59.64 37.88 -76.17
CA THR A 45 -58.30 38.45 -75.96
C THR A 45 -58.30 39.55 -74.90
N ILE A 46 -59.36 40.35 -74.83
CA ILE A 46 -59.50 41.38 -73.79
C ILE A 46 -59.55 40.75 -72.40
N LEU A 47 -60.29 39.65 -72.26
CA LEU A 47 -60.41 38.90 -71.00
C LEU A 47 -59.09 38.21 -70.63
N ASP A 48 -58.43 37.61 -71.62
CA ASP A 48 -57.10 37.02 -71.45
C ASP A 48 -56.07 38.07 -71.02
N ALA A 49 -56.17 39.32 -71.51
CA ALA A 49 -55.28 40.40 -71.09
C ALA A 49 -55.41 40.70 -69.59
N ILE A 50 -56.63 40.67 -69.04
CA ILE A 50 -56.84 40.84 -67.60
C ILE A 50 -56.20 39.70 -66.81
N CYS A 51 -56.44 38.45 -67.20
CA CYS A 51 -55.83 37.29 -66.55
C CYS A 51 -54.30 37.30 -66.63
N LEU A 52 -53.77 37.65 -67.80
CA LEU A 52 -52.34 37.71 -68.05
C LEU A 52 -51.69 38.80 -67.20
N ALA A 53 -52.31 39.98 -67.12
CA ALA A 53 -51.82 41.07 -66.28
C ALA A 53 -51.84 40.70 -64.79
N LEU A 54 -52.89 40.03 -64.30
CA LEU A 54 -53.00 39.67 -62.88
C LEU A 54 -52.13 38.47 -62.48
N TYR A 55 -52.17 37.38 -63.23
CA TYR A 55 -51.62 36.08 -62.81
C TYR A 55 -50.50 35.56 -63.72
N GLY A 56 -50.16 36.26 -64.81
CA GLY A 56 -49.14 35.80 -65.76
C GLY A 56 -49.54 34.55 -66.56
N ARG A 57 -50.81 34.13 -66.50
CA ARG A 57 -51.39 32.98 -67.22
C ARG A 57 -52.77 33.33 -67.79
N THR A 58 -53.21 32.61 -68.81
CA THR A 58 -54.55 32.77 -69.39
C THR A 58 -55.34 31.46 -69.33
N PRO A 59 -56.69 31.51 -69.34
CA PRO A 59 -57.51 30.30 -69.29
C PRO A 59 -57.28 29.34 -70.46
N ARG A 60 -56.82 29.85 -71.60
CA ARG A 60 -56.65 29.09 -72.84
C ARG A 60 -55.23 28.55 -73.04
N LEU A 61 -54.24 29.15 -72.39
CA LEU A 61 -52.83 28.79 -72.57
C LEU A 61 -52.21 28.43 -71.21
N ASN A 62 -51.82 27.16 -71.07
CA ASN A 62 -51.25 26.64 -69.83
C ASN A 62 -49.87 27.22 -69.49
N ARG A 63 -49.14 27.79 -70.47
CA ARG A 63 -47.79 28.34 -70.27
C ARG A 63 -47.55 29.57 -71.14
N VAL A 64 -47.21 30.68 -70.49
CA VAL A 64 -46.63 31.88 -71.13
C VAL A 64 -45.29 32.15 -70.47
N ASN A 65 -44.21 31.66 -71.06
CA ASN A 65 -42.87 31.72 -70.47
C ASN A 65 -41.79 31.87 -71.56
N LYS A 66 -40.51 31.73 -71.20
CA LYS A 66 -39.40 31.83 -72.16
C LYS A 66 -39.49 30.79 -73.29
N SER A 67 -39.97 29.59 -72.98
CA SER A 67 -40.05 28.46 -73.92
C SER A 67 -41.23 28.56 -74.90
N GLY A 68 -42.23 29.40 -74.62
CA GLY A 68 -43.38 29.56 -75.48
C GLY A 68 -44.29 30.70 -75.06
N ASN A 69 -44.67 31.52 -76.03
CA ASN A 69 -45.67 32.57 -75.89
C ASN A 69 -46.53 32.58 -77.16
N GLU A 70 -47.65 31.88 -77.11
CA GLU A 70 -48.64 31.82 -78.20
C GLU A 70 -49.66 32.96 -78.14
N ILE A 71 -49.62 33.79 -77.09
CA ILE A 71 -50.51 34.95 -76.95
C ILE A 71 -49.97 36.19 -77.66
N MET A 72 -48.66 36.28 -77.93
CA MET A 72 -48.06 37.37 -78.70
C MET A 72 -48.54 37.33 -80.17
N SER A 73 -49.04 38.45 -80.69
CA SER A 73 -49.45 38.55 -82.10
C SER A 73 -48.29 38.20 -83.05
N ARG A 74 -48.61 37.49 -84.14
CA ARG A 74 -47.61 37.11 -85.15
C ARG A 74 -46.92 38.33 -85.74
N GLN A 75 -45.66 38.18 -86.15
CA GLN A 75 -44.84 39.25 -86.74
C GLN A 75 -44.59 40.46 -85.81
N THR A 76 -44.70 40.28 -84.48
CA THR A 76 -44.37 41.32 -83.49
C THR A 76 -43.23 40.88 -82.58
N GLY A 77 -42.45 41.85 -82.08
CA GLY A 77 -41.30 41.61 -81.20
C GLY A 77 -41.57 41.83 -79.72
N GLU A 78 -42.76 42.29 -79.34
CA GLU A 78 -43.14 42.62 -77.97
C GLU A 78 -44.65 42.54 -77.76
N CYS A 79 -45.08 42.18 -76.56
CA CYS A 79 -46.45 42.29 -76.10
C CYS A 79 -46.50 42.63 -74.61
N PHE A 80 -47.59 43.25 -74.18
CA PHE A 80 -47.86 43.49 -72.76
C PHE A 80 -49.35 43.48 -72.47
N ALA A 81 -49.66 43.23 -71.20
CA ALA A 81 -50.99 43.38 -70.63
C ALA A 81 -50.87 44.09 -69.28
N GLU A 82 -51.69 45.10 -69.06
CA GLU A 82 -51.73 45.90 -67.86
C GLU A 82 -53.19 46.09 -67.43
N THR A 83 -53.44 45.94 -66.15
CA THR A 83 -54.76 46.19 -65.58
C THR A 83 -54.63 46.97 -64.29
N THR A 84 -55.47 48.00 -64.15
CA THR A 84 -55.64 48.71 -62.88
C THR A 84 -56.94 48.24 -62.25
N PHE A 85 -56.91 47.87 -60.98
CA PHE A 85 -58.07 47.36 -60.25
C PHE A 85 -58.12 47.91 -58.83
N GLN A 86 -59.30 47.84 -58.23
CA GLN A 86 -59.57 48.28 -56.87
C GLN A 86 -60.08 47.12 -56.01
N THR A 87 -59.53 47.00 -54.80
CA THR A 87 -59.98 46.07 -53.75
C THR A 87 -60.30 46.85 -52.48
N ALA A 88 -60.68 46.15 -51.40
CA ALA A 88 -60.88 46.78 -50.10
C ALA A 88 -59.57 47.40 -49.55
N GLU A 89 -58.41 46.89 -49.99
CA GLU A 89 -57.09 47.32 -49.52
C GLU A 89 -56.54 48.55 -50.27
N GLY A 90 -57.11 48.92 -51.43
CA GLY A 90 -56.64 50.05 -52.23
C GLY A 90 -56.77 49.87 -53.74
N ARG A 91 -56.07 50.72 -54.50
CA ARG A 91 -55.96 50.65 -55.97
C ARG A 91 -54.58 50.16 -56.38
N PHE A 92 -54.56 49.18 -57.28
CA PHE A 92 -53.34 48.49 -57.69
C PHE A 92 -53.26 48.41 -59.21
N ARG A 93 -52.04 48.44 -59.74
CA ARG A 93 -51.72 48.26 -61.16
C ARG A 93 -50.85 47.02 -61.29
N CYS A 94 -51.32 46.03 -62.05
CA CYS A 94 -50.49 44.89 -62.44
C CYS A 94 -50.08 45.03 -63.90
N HIS A 95 -48.79 44.84 -64.18
CA HIS A 95 -48.23 44.94 -65.52
C HIS A 95 -47.42 43.69 -65.84
N TRP A 96 -47.80 43.00 -66.91
CA TRP A 96 -47.11 41.86 -67.47
C TRP A 96 -46.59 42.21 -68.87
N SER A 97 -45.33 41.93 -69.16
CA SER A 97 -44.76 42.16 -70.49
C SER A 97 -43.75 41.09 -70.89
N GLN A 98 -43.64 40.86 -72.19
CA GLN A 98 -42.62 39.99 -72.75
C GLN A 98 -42.16 40.51 -74.11
N HIS A 99 -40.87 40.41 -74.36
CA HIS A 99 -40.26 40.84 -75.61
C HIS A 99 -39.34 39.77 -76.18
N ARG A 100 -39.05 39.88 -77.47
CA ARG A 100 -38.06 39.09 -78.19
C ARG A 100 -36.72 39.81 -78.19
N ALA A 101 -35.65 39.08 -78.49
CA ALA A 101 -34.32 39.66 -78.61
C ALA A 101 -34.33 40.85 -79.61
N ARG A 102 -33.85 42.02 -79.16
CA ARG A 102 -33.80 43.27 -79.93
C ARG A 102 -35.18 43.73 -80.47
N ASN A 103 -36.29 43.29 -79.87
CA ASN A 103 -37.66 43.58 -80.32
C ASN A 103 -37.94 43.19 -81.78
N LYS A 104 -37.22 42.19 -82.30
CA LYS A 104 -37.44 41.66 -83.65
C LYS A 104 -38.45 40.51 -83.63
N PRO A 105 -39.37 40.40 -84.61
CA PRO A 105 -40.34 39.32 -84.67
C PRO A 105 -39.76 37.90 -84.65
N ASP A 106 -38.59 37.72 -85.26
CA ASP A 106 -37.89 36.42 -85.32
C ASP A 106 -36.86 36.22 -84.19
N GLY A 107 -36.79 37.15 -83.23
CA GLY A 107 -35.87 37.05 -82.08
C GLY A 107 -36.30 35.99 -81.06
N GLU A 108 -35.35 35.47 -80.29
CA GLU A 108 -35.61 34.55 -79.16
C GLU A 108 -36.45 35.25 -78.08
N LEU A 109 -37.46 34.57 -77.55
CA LEU A 109 -38.27 35.04 -76.43
C LEU A 109 -37.42 35.24 -75.18
N GLN A 110 -37.56 36.39 -74.54
CA GLN A 110 -36.93 36.68 -73.26
C GLN A 110 -37.85 36.28 -72.10
N ASN A 111 -37.31 36.26 -70.88
CA ASN A 111 -38.12 36.02 -69.69
C ASN A 111 -39.19 37.13 -69.55
N PRO A 112 -40.44 36.78 -69.24
CA PRO A 112 -41.47 37.78 -68.99
C PRO A 112 -41.13 38.59 -67.74
N ARG A 113 -41.56 39.85 -67.73
CA ARG A 113 -41.58 40.70 -66.55
C ARG A 113 -43.00 40.79 -66.04
N HIS A 114 -43.16 40.77 -64.73
CA HIS A 114 -44.45 40.90 -64.07
C HIS A 114 -44.24 41.73 -62.82
N GLU A 115 -45.05 42.77 -62.64
CA GLU A 115 -44.99 43.64 -61.48
C GLU A 115 -46.40 43.99 -61.00
N ILE A 116 -46.51 44.22 -59.69
CA ILE A 116 -47.67 44.85 -59.05
C ILE A 116 -47.20 46.12 -58.35
N ALA A 117 -47.92 47.22 -58.55
CA ALA A 117 -47.64 48.51 -57.96
C ALA A 117 -48.91 49.14 -57.38
N GLU A 118 -48.75 50.06 -56.43
CA GLU A 118 -49.83 50.95 -56.03
C GLU A 118 -50.19 51.87 -57.20
N ALA A 119 -51.48 51.96 -57.55
CA ALA A 119 -51.93 52.72 -58.71
C ALA A 119 -51.75 54.23 -58.54
N ASP A 120 -51.94 54.74 -57.31
CA ASP A 120 -51.93 56.18 -57.04
C ASP A 120 -50.50 56.73 -56.80
N SER A 121 -49.61 55.94 -56.19
CA SER A 121 -48.23 56.35 -55.87
C SER A 121 -47.19 55.87 -56.90
N GLY A 122 -47.52 54.86 -57.71
CA GLY A 122 -46.60 54.21 -58.64
C GLY A 122 -45.54 53.33 -57.96
N LYS A 123 -45.60 53.18 -56.63
CA LYS A 123 -44.64 52.35 -55.87
C LYS A 123 -44.81 50.88 -56.22
N VAL A 124 -43.75 50.26 -56.72
CA VAL A 124 -43.70 48.82 -56.98
C VAL A 124 -43.73 48.07 -55.65
N LEU A 125 -44.70 47.17 -55.49
CA LEU A 125 -44.88 46.32 -54.32
C LEU A 125 -44.12 45.01 -54.46
N GLU A 126 -44.12 44.42 -55.66
CA GLU A 126 -43.39 43.20 -55.98
C GLU A 126 -43.13 43.10 -57.49
N ASN A 127 -42.00 42.47 -57.89
CA ASN A 127 -41.59 42.36 -59.29
C ASN A 127 -40.99 40.99 -59.68
N LYS A 128 -40.95 40.03 -58.74
CA LYS A 128 -40.60 38.64 -59.03
C LYS A 128 -41.85 37.86 -59.45
N LEU A 129 -41.78 37.17 -60.58
CA LEU A 129 -42.91 36.43 -61.19
C LEU A 129 -43.76 35.61 -60.20
N ARG A 130 -43.15 34.82 -59.30
CA ARG A 130 -43.89 34.00 -58.33
C ARG A 130 -44.50 34.83 -57.20
N ASP A 131 -43.74 35.80 -56.70
CA ASP A 131 -44.12 36.59 -55.54
C ASP A 131 -45.20 37.61 -55.93
N VAL A 132 -45.20 38.10 -57.17
CA VAL A 132 -46.28 38.94 -57.73
C VAL A 132 -47.60 38.17 -57.73
N VAL A 133 -47.61 36.91 -58.16
CA VAL A 133 -48.83 36.08 -58.14
C VAL A 133 -49.33 35.92 -56.70
N GLN A 134 -48.47 35.56 -55.75
CA GLN A 134 -48.87 35.47 -54.33
C GLN A 134 -49.39 36.80 -53.78
N LYS A 135 -48.76 37.92 -54.16
CA LYS A 135 -49.20 39.25 -53.73
C LYS A 135 -50.55 39.62 -54.33
N VAL A 136 -50.79 39.28 -55.59
CA VAL A 136 -52.10 39.43 -56.25
C VAL A 136 -53.15 38.58 -55.56
N GLU A 137 -52.83 37.34 -55.19
CA GLU A 137 -53.74 36.44 -54.45
C GLU A 137 -54.11 37.01 -53.08
N GLN A 138 -53.15 37.59 -52.36
CA GLN A 138 -53.40 38.26 -51.09
C GLN A 138 -54.32 39.48 -51.25
N VAL A 139 -53.99 40.38 -52.19
CA VAL A 139 -54.72 41.65 -52.38
C VAL A 139 -56.11 41.45 -52.99
N CYS A 140 -56.24 40.48 -53.90
CA CYS A 140 -57.53 40.15 -54.56
C CYS A 140 -58.38 39.17 -53.74
N GLY A 141 -57.77 38.41 -52.82
CA GLY A 141 -58.42 37.36 -52.03
C GLY A 141 -58.76 36.10 -52.83
N MET A 142 -58.18 35.92 -54.03
CA MET A 142 -58.49 34.79 -54.90
C MET A 142 -57.27 34.37 -55.72
N ASP A 143 -57.10 33.06 -55.87
CA ASP A 143 -56.17 32.45 -56.83
C ASP A 143 -56.74 32.53 -58.26
N PHE A 144 -55.90 32.24 -59.25
CA PHE A 144 -56.33 32.26 -60.66
C PHE A 144 -57.47 31.29 -60.95
N ASP A 145 -57.43 30.09 -60.37
CA ASP A 145 -58.42 29.04 -60.63
C ASP A 145 -59.80 29.48 -60.08
N ARG A 146 -59.82 30.23 -58.98
CA ARG A 146 -61.02 30.92 -58.48
C ARG A 146 -61.39 32.11 -59.33
N PHE A 147 -60.46 32.98 -59.68
CA PHE A 147 -60.75 34.16 -60.52
C PHE A 147 -61.43 33.76 -61.82
N THR A 148 -60.99 32.67 -62.45
CA THR A 148 -61.56 32.12 -63.70
C THR A 148 -62.86 31.31 -63.51
N ARG A 149 -63.23 30.98 -62.26
CA ARG A 149 -64.49 30.29 -61.93
C ARG A 149 -65.56 31.21 -61.34
N SER A 150 -65.19 32.34 -60.72
CA SER A 150 -66.10 33.22 -60.00
C SER A 150 -66.24 34.63 -60.59
N MET A 151 -65.16 35.24 -61.08
CA MET A 151 -65.15 36.63 -61.54
C MET A 151 -65.08 36.75 -63.06
N LEU A 152 -64.31 35.86 -63.71
CA LEU A 152 -64.18 35.78 -65.15
C LEU A 152 -64.61 34.41 -65.64
N LEU A 153 -65.89 34.26 -66.00
CA LEU A 153 -66.39 33.02 -66.59
C LEU A 153 -65.89 32.89 -68.04
N ALA A 154 -64.75 32.22 -68.21
CA ALA A 154 -64.30 31.80 -69.52
C ALA A 154 -65.37 30.91 -70.20
N GLN A 155 -65.44 30.96 -71.53
CA GLN A 155 -66.41 30.16 -72.30
C GLN A 155 -66.25 28.67 -71.93
N GLY A 156 -67.28 28.06 -71.33
CA GLY A 156 -67.27 26.67 -70.84
C GLY A 156 -66.84 26.47 -69.37
N GLY A 157 -66.21 27.47 -68.72
CA GLY A 157 -65.70 27.36 -67.34
C GLY A 157 -66.80 27.27 -66.27
N PHE A 158 -67.97 27.87 -66.51
CA PHE A 158 -69.12 27.77 -65.60
C PHE A 158 -69.70 26.35 -65.56
N ALA A 159 -69.76 25.67 -66.71
CA ALA A 159 -70.20 24.27 -66.78
C ALA A 159 -69.23 23.36 -66.02
N ALA A 160 -67.93 23.61 -66.10
CA ALA A 160 -66.91 22.88 -65.35
C ALA A 160 -67.09 23.03 -63.82
N PHE A 161 -67.47 24.22 -63.33
CA PHE A 161 -67.80 24.40 -61.90
C PHE A 161 -69.05 23.62 -61.48
N LEU A 162 -70.12 23.65 -62.28
CA LEU A 162 -71.35 22.88 -62.00
C LEU A 162 -71.14 21.36 -62.04
N GLN A 163 -70.25 20.89 -62.91
CA GLN A 163 -69.95 19.47 -63.11
C GLN A 163 -68.82 18.92 -62.22
N ALA A 164 -68.07 19.79 -61.53
CA ALA A 164 -66.98 19.37 -60.66
C ALA A 164 -67.46 18.39 -59.57
N ALA A 165 -66.60 17.49 -59.12
CA ALA A 165 -66.94 16.58 -58.02
C ALA A 165 -67.20 17.36 -56.72
N PRO A 166 -67.99 16.84 -55.76
CA PRO A 166 -68.20 17.49 -54.47
C PRO A 166 -66.91 17.91 -53.76
N ASP A 167 -65.88 17.05 -53.79
CA ASP A 167 -64.58 17.30 -53.16
C ASP A 167 -63.77 18.43 -53.84
N GLU A 168 -64.02 18.69 -55.12
CA GLU A 168 -63.39 19.80 -55.86
C GLU A 168 -64.18 21.11 -55.70
N ARG A 169 -65.49 21.01 -55.42
CA ARG A 169 -66.38 22.15 -55.18
C ARG A 169 -66.27 22.67 -53.76
N ALA A 170 -66.13 21.79 -52.76
CA ALA A 170 -66.12 22.15 -51.35
C ALA A 170 -65.06 23.21 -51.00
N PRO A 171 -63.79 23.12 -51.44
CA PRO A 171 -62.78 24.13 -51.13
C PRO A 171 -63.11 25.52 -51.70
N ILE A 172 -63.71 25.56 -52.88
CA ILE A 172 -64.10 26.82 -53.55
C ILE A 172 -65.25 27.48 -52.80
N LEU A 173 -66.26 26.69 -52.43
CA LEU A 173 -67.38 27.18 -51.64
C LEU A 173 -66.92 27.64 -50.26
N GLU A 174 -66.09 26.85 -49.58
CA GLU A 174 -65.55 27.18 -48.26
C GLU A 174 -64.82 28.52 -48.24
N GLN A 175 -64.04 28.84 -49.27
CA GLN A 175 -63.34 30.12 -49.31
C GLN A 175 -64.20 31.28 -49.79
N ILE A 176 -65.24 31.03 -50.58
CA ILE A 176 -66.25 32.06 -50.87
C ILE A 176 -67.04 32.41 -49.60
N THR A 177 -67.39 31.41 -48.79
CA THR A 177 -68.19 31.59 -47.56
C THR A 177 -67.34 31.90 -46.33
N GLY A 178 -66.01 31.81 -46.42
CA GLY A 178 -65.10 32.01 -45.29
C GLY A 178 -65.22 30.93 -44.21
N THR A 179 -65.56 29.70 -44.60
CA THR A 179 -65.81 28.57 -43.70
C THR A 179 -64.65 27.57 -43.64
N ASP A 180 -63.43 27.99 -43.98
CA ASP A 180 -62.20 27.19 -43.89
C ASP A 180 -61.91 26.71 -42.46
N ILE A 181 -62.53 27.34 -41.45
CA ILE A 181 -62.49 26.95 -40.05
C ILE A 181 -62.96 25.51 -39.83
N TYR A 182 -63.97 25.02 -40.55
CA TYR A 182 -64.53 23.68 -40.33
C TYR A 182 -63.58 22.59 -40.83
N SER A 183 -62.93 22.82 -41.97
CA SER A 183 -61.86 21.97 -42.49
C SER A 183 -60.70 21.88 -41.50
N ARG A 184 -60.28 23.01 -40.90
CA ARG A 184 -59.24 23.02 -39.86
C ARG A 184 -59.65 22.28 -38.58
N ILE A 185 -60.91 22.37 -38.16
CA ILE A 185 -61.44 21.62 -37.02
C ILE A 185 -61.40 20.11 -37.31
N SER A 186 -61.87 19.68 -38.49
CA SER A 186 -61.89 18.27 -38.89
C SER A 186 -60.49 17.65 -38.84
N ILE A 187 -59.48 18.35 -39.38
CA ILE A 187 -58.08 17.93 -39.34
C ILE A 187 -57.62 17.72 -37.89
N LYS A 188 -57.84 18.71 -37.01
CA LYS A 188 -57.44 18.61 -35.60
C LYS A 188 -58.12 17.47 -34.84
N VAL A 189 -59.40 17.21 -35.11
CA VAL A 189 -60.14 16.11 -34.47
C VAL A 189 -59.55 14.76 -34.89
N HIS A 190 -59.24 14.59 -36.18
CA HIS A 190 -58.62 13.37 -36.69
C HIS A 190 -57.22 13.14 -36.10
N GLU A 191 -56.41 14.20 -36.00
CA GLU A 191 -55.09 14.15 -35.34
C GLU A 191 -55.21 13.71 -33.88
N GLN A 192 -56.14 14.29 -33.12
CA GLN A 192 -56.33 13.95 -31.71
C GLN A 192 -56.84 12.51 -31.52
N GLN A 193 -57.74 12.05 -32.38
CA GLN A 193 -58.24 10.67 -32.34
C GLN A 193 -57.11 9.67 -32.58
N ALA A 194 -56.25 9.94 -33.57
CA ALA A 194 -55.12 9.08 -33.89
C ALA A 194 -54.14 8.97 -32.72
N ASP A 195 -53.85 10.08 -32.03
CA ASP A 195 -52.97 10.09 -30.86
C ASP A 195 -53.58 9.32 -29.68
N ASN A 196 -54.85 9.55 -29.36
CA ASN A 196 -55.54 8.86 -28.27
C ASN A 196 -55.60 7.34 -28.50
N ASN A 197 -55.88 6.90 -29.74
CA ASN A 197 -55.89 5.48 -30.09
C ASN A 197 -54.51 4.84 -29.94
N ARG A 198 -53.44 5.58 -30.26
CA ARG A 198 -52.07 5.11 -30.05
C ARG A 198 -51.78 4.93 -28.56
N GLN A 199 -52.12 5.91 -27.72
CA GLN A 199 -51.94 5.83 -26.27
C GLN A 199 -52.73 4.66 -25.66
N LEU A 200 -53.99 4.47 -26.09
CA LEU A 200 -54.82 3.34 -25.65
C LEU A 200 -54.14 2.00 -25.97
N LYS A 201 -53.64 1.85 -27.20
CA LYS A 201 -52.98 0.62 -27.63
C LYS A 201 -51.68 0.35 -26.85
N GLU A 202 -50.94 1.39 -26.50
CA GLU A 202 -49.76 1.26 -25.63
C GLU A 202 -50.14 0.78 -24.23
N LEU A 203 -51.20 1.35 -23.63
CA LEU A 203 -51.72 0.92 -22.33
C LEU A 203 -52.24 -0.52 -22.37
N GLU A 204 -52.97 -0.91 -23.42
CA GLU A 204 -53.46 -2.28 -23.61
C GLU A 204 -52.31 -3.28 -23.74
N ASN A 205 -51.23 -2.93 -24.43
CA ASN A 205 -50.05 -3.79 -24.53
C ASN A 205 -49.35 -3.96 -23.16
N VAL A 206 -49.24 -2.88 -22.39
CA VAL A 206 -48.66 -2.91 -21.03
C VAL A 206 -49.53 -3.79 -20.11
N LEU A 207 -50.85 -3.63 -20.16
CA LEU A 207 -51.79 -4.44 -19.40
C LEU A 207 -51.79 -5.90 -19.87
N GLY A 208 -51.70 -6.16 -21.18
CA GLY A 208 -51.64 -7.51 -21.73
C GLY A 208 -50.37 -8.30 -21.34
N GLY A 209 -49.28 -7.60 -21.02
CA GLY A 209 -48.06 -8.20 -20.47
C GLY A 209 -48.16 -8.51 -18.96
N MET A 210 -49.15 -7.99 -18.25
CA MET A 210 -49.34 -8.21 -16.81
C MET A 210 -50.50 -9.18 -16.59
N ARG A 211 -50.18 -10.39 -16.12
CA ARG A 211 -51.21 -11.28 -15.58
C ARG A 211 -51.71 -10.70 -14.26
N ILE A 212 -52.89 -10.07 -14.31
CA ILE A 212 -53.59 -9.61 -13.11
C ILE A 212 -54.06 -10.86 -12.36
N LEU A 213 -53.43 -11.13 -11.22
CA LEU A 213 -53.84 -12.20 -10.33
C LEU A 213 -55.09 -11.76 -9.57
N SER A 214 -56.08 -12.64 -9.51
CA SER A 214 -57.25 -12.48 -8.65
C SER A 214 -56.84 -12.50 -7.17
N GLY A 215 -57.67 -11.91 -6.30
CA GLY A 215 -57.43 -11.94 -4.86
C GLY A 215 -57.33 -13.37 -4.30
N GLU A 216 -58.06 -14.31 -4.90
CA GLU A 216 -58.00 -15.74 -4.55
C GLU A 216 -56.65 -16.37 -4.93
N GLU A 217 -56.15 -16.12 -6.15
CA GLU A 217 -54.83 -16.61 -6.58
C GLU A 217 -53.70 -16.03 -5.70
N VAL A 218 -53.78 -14.74 -5.35
CA VAL A 218 -52.80 -14.11 -4.45
C VAL A 218 -52.82 -14.75 -3.06
N ASN A 219 -54.00 -15.03 -2.51
CA ASN A 219 -54.12 -15.68 -1.22
C ASN A 219 -53.63 -17.13 -1.25
N ALA A 220 -53.90 -17.88 -2.33
CA ALA A 220 -53.37 -19.22 -2.52
C ALA A 220 -51.84 -19.24 -2.56
N LEU A 221 -51.23 -18.34 -3.35
CA LEU A 221 -49.78 -18.20 -3.44
C LEU A 221 -49.14 -17.77 -2.11
N ARG A 222 -49.80 -16.90 -1.34
CA ARG A 222 -49.33 -16.53 0.00
C ARG A 222 -49.37 -17.70 0.97
N THR A 223 -50.44 -18.47 0.95
CA THR A 223 -50.59 -19.67 1.80
C THR A 223 -49.54 -20.71 1.44
N GLU A 224 -49.27 -20.91 0.15
CA GLU A 224 -48.20 -21.79 -0.32
C GLU A 224 -46.82 -21.29 0.13
N LEU A 225 -46.54 -19.99 -0.02
CA LEU A 225 -45.30 -19.37 0.44
C LEU A 225 -45.09 -19.57 1.94
N ASP A 226 -46.11 -19.31 2.76
CA ASP A 226 -46.04 -19.48 4.21
C ASP A 226 -45.77 -20.95 4.59
N SER A 227 -46.43 -21.90 3.91
CA SER A 227 -46.16 -23.33 4.09
C SER A 227 -44.72 -23.70 3.72
N ARG A 228 -44.19 -23.16 2.61
CA ARG A 228 -42.81 -23.43 2.18
C ARG A 228 -41.78 -22.84 3.12
N LEU A 229 -42.04 -21.64 3.66
CA LEU A 229 -41.17 -21.02 4.67
C LEU A 229 -41.16 -21.81 5.98
N GLN A 230 -42.30 -22.38 6.38
CA GLN A 230 -42.36 -23.28 7.54
C GLN A 230 -41.55 -24.57 7.29
N GLU A 231 -41.73 -25.20 6.14
CA GLU A 231 -40.94 -26.38 5.74
C GLU A 231 -39.44 -26.09 5.74
N GLU A 232 -39.02 -24.96 5.15
CA GLU A 232 -37.63 -24.51 5.12
C GLU A 232 -37.06 -24.33 6.53
N SER A 233 -37.82 -23.70 7.43
CA SER A 233 -37.40 -23.47 8.81
C SER A 233 -37.18 -24.78 9.58
N GLU A 234 -38.04 -25.77 9.37
CA GLU A 234 -37.95 -27.07 10.04
C GLU A 234 -36.77 -27.89 9.49
N VAL A 235 -36.59 -27.92 8.17
CA VAL A 235 -35.44 -28.58 7.53
C VAL A 235 -34.13 -27.94 8.01
N THR A 236 -34.08 -26.60 8.08
CA THR A 236 -32.89 -25.86 8.56
C THR A 236 -32.57 -26.24 10.02
N ARG A 237 -33.59 -26.37 10.87
CA ARG A 237 -33.43 -26.80 12.26
C ARG A 237 -32.86 -28.22 12.34
N GLN A 238 -33.38 -29.15 11.54
CA GLN A 238 -32.90 -30.54 11.49
C GLN A 238 -31.45 -30.62 10.99
N VAL A 239 -31.09 -29.89 9.93
CA VAL A 239 -29.71 -29.81 9.43
C VAL A 239 -28.77 -29.29 10.52
N SER A 240 -29.15 -28.23 11.23
CA SER A 240 -28.33 -27.67 12.31
C SER A 240 -28.11 -28.65 13.48
N ALA A 241 -29.10 -29.49 13.77
CA ALA A 241 -29.01 -30.51 14.82
C ALA A 241 -28.12 -31.68 14.38
N LEU A 242 -28.28 -32.15 13.14
CA LEU A 242 -27.42 -33.18 12.55
C LEU A 242 -25.97 -32.74 12.45
N GLN A 243 -25.73 -31.48 12.10
CA GLN A 243 -24.38 -30.93 12.00
C GLN A 243 -23.69 -30.86 13.37
N ARG A 244 -24.41 -30.44 14.42
CA ARG A 244 -23.92 -30.51 15.82
C ARG A 244 -23.59 -31.93 16.25
N SER A 245 -24.47 -32.89 15.94
CA SER A 245 -24.24 -34.30 16.25
C SER A 245 -23.00 -34.84 15.54
N ARG A 246 -22.83 -34.51 14.24
CA ARG A 246 -21.66 -34.89 13.45
C ARG A 246 -20.36 -34.33 14.04
N THR A 247 -20.31 -33.04 14.36
CA THR A 247 -19.12 -32.43 14.97
C THR A 247 -18.79 -33.06 16.31
N SER A 248 -19.80 -33.40 17.12
CA SER A 248 -19.58 -34.13 18.38
C SER A 248 -18.99 -35.53 18.14
N LEU A 249 -19.47 -36.27 17.14
CA LEU A 249 -18.96 -37.60 16.79
C LEU A 249 -17.52 -37.53 16.26
N GLU A 250 -17.21 -36.54 15.43
CA GLU A 250 -15.85 -36.28 14.93
C GLU A 250 -14.90 -35.93 16.09
N GLY A 251 -15.36 -35.11 17.06
CA GLY A 251 -14.61 -34.80 18.28
C GLY A 251 -14.35 -36.03 19.15
N ILE A 252 -15.35 -36.89 19.36
CA ILE A 252 -15.19 -38.16 20.09
C ILE A 252 -14.19 -39.07 19.39
N ALA A 253 -14.24 -39.17 18.05
CA ALA A 253 -13.28 -39.96 17.29
C ALA A 253 -11.84 -39.43 17.42
N GLY A 254 -11.67 -38.10 17.42
CA GLY A 254 -10.39 -37.44 17.68
C GLY A 254 -9.83 -37.77 19.07
N LEU A 255 -10.64 -37.58 20.12
CA LEU A 255 -10.27 -37.89 21.49
C LEU A 255 -9.91 -39.37 21.69
N LYS A 256 -10.63 -40.30 21.05
CA LYS A 256 -10.29 -41.73 21.09
C LYS A 256 -8.91 -42.02 20.50
N LYS A 257 -8.54 -41.37 19.37
CA LYS A 257 -7.21 -41.50 18.79
C LYS A 257 -6.13 -40.92 19.71
N GLU A 258 -6.40 -39.78 20.33
CA GLU A 258 -5.47 -39.13 21.24
C GLU A 258 -5.23 -39.98 22.50
N ILE A 259 -6.28 -40.51 23.12
CA ILE A 259 -6.20 -41.45 24.25
C ILE A 259 -5.36 -42.67 23.87
N ALA A 260 -5.58 -43.27 22.69
CA ALA A 260 -4.79 -44.40 22.23
C ALA A 260 -3.29 -44.04 22.10
N SER A 261 -2.99 -42.87 21.55
CA SER A 261 -1.60 -42.40 21.41
C SER A 261 -0.93 -42.10 22.76
N LEU A 262 -1.67 -41.51 23.70
CA LEU A 262 -1.20 -41.23 25.06
C LEU A 262 -0.96 -42.51 25.84
N LYS A 263 -1.81 -43.51 25.65
CA LYS A 263 -1.63 -44.83 26.26
C LYS A 263 -0.33 -45.49 25.81
N ILE A 264 -0.03 -45.45 24.51
CA ILE A 264 1.25 -45.95 23.96
C ILE A 264 2.44 -45.19 24.57
N LYS A 265 2.37 -43.85 24.63
CA LYS A 265 3.43 -43.02 25.23
C LYS A 265 3.62 -43.30 26.72
N TYR A 266 2.52 -43.52 27.45
CA TYR A 266 2.56 -43.85 28.87
C TYR A 266 3.20 -45.23 29.10
N GLU A 267 2.85 -46.23 28.29
CA GLU A 267 3.47 -47.55 28.33
C GLU A 267 4.98 -47.49 28.00
N ASP A 268 5.39 -46.70 27.01
CA ASP A 268 6.81 -46.45 26.69
C ASP A 268 7.56 -45.74 27.84
N PHE A 269 6.92 -44.75 28.47
CA PHE A 269 7.51 -44.04 29.61
C PHE A 269 7.71 -44.96 30.81
N ASN A 270 6.71 -45.80 31.14
CA ASN A 270 6.83 -46.77 32.21
C ASN A 270 7.94 -47.79 31.95
N LYS A 271 8.07 -48.29 30.71
CA LYS A 271 9.20 -49.16 30.35
C LYS A 271 10.55 -48.48 30.56
N LYS A 272 10.69 -47.23 30.11
CA LYS A 272 11.93 -46.46 30.32
C LYS A 272 12.22 -46.21 31.80
N GLN A 273 11.18 -46.02 32.62
CA GLN A 273 11.33 -45.88 34.07
C GLN A 273 11.80 -47.20 34.71
N GLU A 274 11.21 -48.33 34.33
CA GLU A 274 11.65 -49.66 34.77
C GLU A 274 13.09 -49.97 34.33
N GLU A 275 13.45 -49.66 33.09
CA GLU A 275 14.83 -49.81 32.57
C GLU A 275 15.84 -48.89 33.28
N PHE A 276 15.39 -47.73 33.76
CA PHE A 276 16.23 -46.80 34.53
C PHE A 276 16.37 -47.18 36.01
N GLN A 277 15.44 -47.98 36.55
CA GLN A 277 15.42 -48.37 37.97
C GLN A 277 16.77 -48.93 38.49
N PRO A 278 17.47 -49.84 37.78
CA PRO A 278 18.77 -50.33 38.22
C PRO A 278 19.85 -49.24 38.26
N ARG A 279 19.77 -48.26 37.36
CA ARG A 279 20.68 -47.10 37.35
C ARG A 279 20.35 -46.14 38.49
N ALA A 280 19.07 -45.95 38.82
CA ALA A 280 18.63 -45.16 39.97
C ALA A 280 19.14 -45.78 41.28
N GLU A 281 18.98 -47.10 41.48
CA GLU A 281 19.52 -47.79 42.65
C GLU A 281 21.05 -47.70 42.74
N ARG A 282 21.74 -47.82 41.60
CA ARG A 282 23.20 -47.64 41.53
C ARG A 282 23.63 -46.22 41.90
N LEU A 283 22.88 -45.21 41.45
CA LEU A 283 23.12 -43.81 41.80
C LEU A 283 22.88 -43.57 43.29
N GLU A 284 21.83 -44.15 43.86
CA GLU A 284 21.53 -44.04 45.28
C GLU A 284 22.64 -44.67 46.14
N ARG A 285 23.11 -45.87 45.77
CA ARG A 285 24.28 -46.49 46.42
C ARG A 285 25.55 -45.65 46.28
N ALA A 286 25.77 -45.04 45.12
CA ALA A 286 26.92 -44.16 44.91
C ALA A 286 26.83 -42.90 45.79
N ASN A 287 25.64 -42.31 45.93
CA ASN A 287 25.41 -41.16 46.82
C ASN A 287 25.57 -41.54 48.30
N GLN A 288 25.10 -42.71 48.71
CA GLN A 288 25.32 -43.24 50.05
C GLN A 288 26.82 -43.47 50.33
N ALA A 289 27.57 -44.00 49.35
CA ALA A 289 29.02 -44.16 49.47
C ALA A 289 29.76 -42.81 49.51
N LEU A 290 29.31 -41.83 48.74
CA LEU A 290 29.85 -40.47 48.74
C LEU A 290 29.73 -39.81 50.12
N ALA A 291 28.62 -40.02 50.83
CA ALA A 291 28.44 -39.52 52.20
C ALA A 291 29.47 -40.10 53.20
N LEU A 292 30.02 -41.29 52.91
CA LEU A 292 31.03 -41.96 53.74
C LEU A 292 32.47 -41.57 53.38
N GLU A 293 32.70 -40.85 52.27
CA GLU A 293 34.04 -40.45 51.83
C GLU A 293 34.79 -39.65 52.90
N GLY A 294 34.17 -38.60 53.45
CA GLY A 294 34.76 -37.77 54.50
C GLY A 294 35.14 -38.56 55.77
N PRO A 295 34.22 -39.32 56.37
CA PRO A 295 34.52 -40.19 57.52
C PRO A 295 35.59 -41.26 57.24
N VAL A 296 35.58 -41.89 56.06
CA VAL A 296 36.58 -42.91 55.69
C VAL A 296 37.96 -42.29 55.51
N VAL A 297 38.06 -41.15 54.82
CA VAL A 297 39.33 -40.41 54.69
C VAL A 297 39.86 -40.00 56.07
N LYS A 298 38.99 -39.51 56.96
CA LYS A 298 39.35 -39.18 58.34
C LYS A 298 39.82 -40.41 59.12
N LEU A 299 39.16 -41.55 58.98
CA LEU A 299 39.54 -42.81 59.62
C LEU A 299 40.89 -43.33 59.11
N LEU A 300 41.13 -43.28 57.79
CA LEU A 300 42.39 -43.69 57.19
C LEU A 300 43.54 -42.82 57.69
N ASN A 301 43.38 -41.50 57.69
CA ASN A 301 44.37 -40.58 58.27
C ASN A 301 44.62 -40.87 59.76
N LEU A 302 43.56 -41.15 60.54
CA LEU A 302 43.70 -41.50 61.96
C LEU A 302 44.46 -42.82 62.16
N ARG A 303 44.22 -43.82 61.31
CA ARG A 303 44.91 -45.13 61.36
C ARG A 303 46.39 -44.99 61.00
N ASP A 304 46.70 -44.21 59.99
CA ASP A 304 48.09 -43.90 59.63
C ASP A 304 48.80 -43.16 60.76
N GLN A 305 48.13 -42.20 61.39
CA GLN A 305 48.67 -41.49 62.55
C GLN A 305 48.85 -42.41 63.76
N GLN A 306 47.87 -43.27 64.06
CA GLN A 306 47.99 -44.29 65.11
C GLN A 306 49.17 -45.25 64.85
N LYS A 307 49.40 -45.62 63.59
CA LYS A 307 50.54 -46.47 63.21
C LYS A 307 51.87 -45.74 63.46
N GLN A 308 51.99 -44.50 63.03
CA GLN A 308 53.19 -43.67 63.27
C GLN A 308 53.44 -43.45 64.77
N ASP A 309 52.39 -43.19 65.55
CA ASP A 309 52.48 -43.02 67.00
C ASP A 309 52.90 -44.32 67.70
N SER A 310 52.37 -45.46 67.27
CA SER A 310 52.75 -46.78 67.78
C SER A 310 54.23 -47.08 67.49
N GLU A 311 54.69 -46.87 66.25
CA GLU A 311 56.10 -47.02 65.88
C GLU A 311 57.01 -46.08 66.68
N SER A 312 56.58 -44.83 66.90
CA SER A 312 57.30 -43.85 67.72
C SER A 312 57.36 -44.26 69.19
N ARG A 313 56.27 -44.81 69.74
CA ARG A 313 56.23 -45.33 71.11
C ARG A 313 57.16 -46.53 71.29
N THR A 314 57.19 -47.46 70.33
CA THR A 314 58.11 -48.61 70.38
C THR A 314 59.56 -48.15 70.36
N ARG A 315 59.92 -47.24 69.44
CA ARG A 315 61.27 -46.63 69.39
C ARG A 315 61.64 -45.89 70.69
N ALA A 316 60.68 -45.19 71.29
CA ALA A 316 60.89 -44.52 72.56
C ALA A 316 61.07 -45.52 73.71
N GLY A 317 60.34 -46.64 73.71
CA GLY A 317 60.50 -47.75 74.65
C GLY A 317 61.89 -48.39 74.57
N GLU A 318 62.34 -48.73 73.36
CA GLU A 318 63.69 -49.26 73.10
C GLU A 318 64.79 -48.28 73.55
N LYS A 319 64.60 -46.96 73.29
CA LYS A 319 65.50 -45.91 73.79
C LYS A 319 65.51 -45.80 75.31
N LEU A 320 64.35 -45.95 75.96
CA LEU A 320 64.26 -45.88 77.41
C LEU A 320 64.95 -47.08 78.06
N GLU A 321 64.78 -48.28 77.52
CA GLU A 321 65.44 -49.49 78.01
C GLU A 321 66.97 -49.40 77.88
N THR A 322 67.47 -48.94 76.72
CA THR A 322 68.91 -48.68 76.52
C THR A 322 69.45 -47.61 77.46
N LEU A 323 68.72 -46.51 77.68
CA LEU A 323 69.11 -45.49 78.66
C LEU A 323 69.09 -46.01 80.10
N GLN A 324 68.13 -46.85 80.48
CA GLN A 324 68.08 -47.49 81.80
C GLN A 324 69.27 -48.44 82.01
N GLN A 325 69.63 -49.25 81.01
CA GLN A 325 70.82 -50.10 81.06
C GLN A 325 72.11 -49.26 81.17
N THR A 326 72.19 -48.13 80.44
CA THR A 326 73.33 -47.21 80.49
C THR A 326 73.43 -46.52 81.86
N LEU A 327 72.30 -46.14 82.47
CA LEU A 327 72.26 -45.57 83.82
C LEU A 327 72.70 -46.61 84.87
N ALA A 328 72.22 -47.85 84.76
CA ALA A 328 72.60 -48.93 85.67
C ALA A 328 74.11 -49.22 85.60
N SER A 329 74.69 -49.28 84.40
CA SER A 329 76.13 -49.48 84.23
C SER A 329 76.95 -48.28 84.73
N ALA A 330 76.48 -47.05 84.51
CA ALA A 330 77.11 -45.84 85.04
C ALA A 330 77.07 -45.77 86.58
N LEU A 331 75.96 -46.18 87.20
CA LEU A 331 75.85 -46.27 88.66
C LEU A 331 76.79 -47.34 89.24
N ALA A 332 76.86 -48.52 88.62
CA ALA A 332 77.79 -49.57 89.02
C ALA A 332 79.26 -49.12 88.88
N ALA A 333 79.60 -48.44 87.78
CA ALA A 333 80.94 -47.88 87.57
C ALA A 333 81.30 -46.81 88.61
N ARG A 334 80.35 -45.92 88.96
CA ARG A 334 80.52 -44.94 90.03
C ARG A 334 80.76 -45.62 91.38
N GLN A 335 80.01 -46.67 91.70
CA GLN A 335 80.12 -47.37 92.98
C GLN A 335 81.49 -48.07 93.09
N LEU A 336 81.96 -48.72 92.03
CA LEU A 336 83.30 -49.32 91.97
C LEU A 336 84.42 -48.27 92.10
N ALA A 337 84.27 -47.12 91.42
CA ALA A 337 85.23 -46.02 91.53
C ALA A 337 85.29 -45.46 92.96
N GLN A 338 84.14 -45.40 93.65
CA GLN A 338 84.07 -44.98 95.04
C GLN A 338 84.77 -45.97 95.99
N THR A 339 84.56 -47.27 95.82
CA THR A 339 85.26 -48.30 96.63
C THR A 339 86.77 -48.24 96.43
N ARG A 340 87.24 -48.11 95.17
CA ARG A 340 88.67 -47.97 94.87
C ARG A 340 89.29 -46.71 95.48
N TRP A 341 88.53 -45.61 95.51
CA TRP A 341 89.00 -44.39 96.15
C TRP A 341 89.12 -44.54 97.67
N GLU A 342 88.17 -45.24 98.31
CA GLU A 342 88.24 -45.56 99.75
C GLU A 342 89.43 -46.48 100.08
N GLU A 343 89.66 -47.52 99.28
CA GLU A 343 90.82 -48.43 99.42
C GLU A 343 92.16 -47.69 99.23
N ALA A 344 92.27 -46.86 98.19
CA ALA A 344 93.47 -46.06 97.93
C ALA A 344 93.74 -45.04 99.04
N ARG A 345 92.69 -44.46 99.63
CA ARG A 345 92.81 -43.53 100.75
C ARG A 345 93.29 -44.24 102.02
N ALA A 346 92.79 -45.44 102.30
CA ALA A 346 93.28 -46.25 103.42
C ALA A 346 94.76 -46.64 103.24
N ALA A 347 95.15 -47.07 102.04
CA ALA A 347 96.54 -47.38 101.72
C ALA A 347 97.47 -46.16 101.88
N GLN A 348 97.00 -44.96 101.50
CA GLN A 348 97.76 -43.72 101.69
C GLN A 348 97.96 -43.39 103.18
N ASP A 349 96.95 -43.59 104.02
CA ASP A 349 97.06 -43.36 105.46
C ASP A 349 98.04 -44.35 106.14
N ASP A 350 98.04 -45.62 105.71
CA ASP A 350 99.02 -46.62 106.17
C ASP A 350 100.45 -46.27 105.73
N GLU A 351 100.63 -45.87 104.46
CA GLU A 351 101.94 -45.49 103.93
C GLU A 351 102.48 -44.20 104.57
N ALA A 352 101.59 -43.27 104.96
CA ALA A 352 101.95 -42.08 105.72
C ALA A 352 102.53 -42.42 107.11
N GLN A 353 102.08 -43.50 107.76
CA GLN A 353 102.69 -43.97 109.02
C GLN A 353 104.10 -44.53 108.80
N ILE A 354 104.29 -45.29 107.72
CA ILE A 354 105.61 -45.84 107.34
C ILE A 354 106.61 -44.72 107.05
N ILE A 355 106.21 -43.70 106.26
CA ILE A 355 107.06 -42.54 105.95
C ILE A 355 107.47 -41.78 107.21
N LYS A 356 106.58 -41.70 108.22
CA LYS A 356 106.88 -41.08 109.52
C LYS A 356 107.98 -41.84 110.27
N ALA A 357 107.90 -43.17 110.30
CA ALA A 357 108.90 -44.03 110.92
C ALA A 357 110.26 -43.96 110.19
N VAL A 358 110.26 -43.94 108.86
CA VAL A 358 111.49 -43.79 108.04
C VAL A 358 112.19 -42.46 108.33
N ARG A 359 111.43 -41.35 108.44
CA ARG A 359 112.00 -40.03 108.76
C ARG A 359 112.67 -39.97 110.13
N GLU A 360 112.16 -40.68 111.14
CA GLU A 360 112.83 -40.77 112.45
C GLU A 360 114.16 -41.52 112.36
N ILE A 361 114.22 -42.58 111.56
CA ILE A 361 115.45 -43.35 111.34
C ILE A 361 116.49 -42.50 110.57
N ASP A 362 116.07 -41.80 109.52
CA ASP A 362 116.95 -40.89 108.76
C ASP A 362 117.54 -39.78 109.63
N PHE A 363 116.77 -39.25 110.58
CA PHE A 363 117.25 -38.26 111.54
C PHE A 363 118.39 -38.83 112.42
N LYS A 364 118.23 -40.06 112.94
CA LYS A 364 119.27 -40.75 113.72
C LYS A 364 120.53 -41.04 112.89
N ILE A 365 120.38 -41.39 111.62
CA ILE A 365 121.51 -41.61 110.70
C ILE A 365 122.26 -40.30 110.45
N LYS A 366 121.54 -39.20 110.23
CA LYS A 366 122.13 -37.86 110.00
C LYS A 366 122.93 -37.36 111.21
N GLU A 367 122.43 -37.59 112.42
CA GLU A 367 123.13 -37.25 113.66
C GLU A 367 124.46 -38.01 113.81
N LYS A 368 124.44 -39.32 113.55
CA LYS A 368 125.64 -40.18 113.58
C LYS A 368 126.66 -39.78 112.50
N LYS A 369 126.21 -39.45 111.28
CA LYS A 369 127.09 -38.96 110.19
C LYS A 369 127.76 -37.64 110.52
N ASN A 370 127.05 -36.69 111.14
CA ASN A 370 127.62 -35.41 111.55
C ASN A 370 128.71 -35.58 112.62
N ARG A 371 128.53 -36.50 113.58
CA ARG A 371 129.59 -36.83 114.55
C ARG A 371 130.86 -37.36 113.87
N LEU A 372 130.70 -38.21 112.85
CA LEU A 372 131.82 -38.75 112.07
C LEU A 372 132.58 -37.64 111.32
N LYS A 373 131.84 -36.71 110.71
CA LYS A 373 132.42 -35.58 109.95
C LYS A 373 133.22 -34.61 110.83
N ILE A 374 132.76 -34.37 112.06
CA ILE A 374 133.47 -33.53 113.03
C ILE A 374 134.79 -34.19 113.47
N CYS A 375 134.78 -35.51 113.70
CA CYS A 375 136.00 -36.25 114.03
C CYS A 375 137.03 -36.25 112.88
N ASP A 376 136.58 -36.42 111.62
CA ASP A 376 137.48 -36.39 110.44
C ASP A 376 138.10 -35.00 110.23
N GLN A 377 137.31 -33.92 110.42
CA GLN A 377 137.80 -32.55 110.28
C GLN A 377 138.85 -32.20 111.35
N ALA A 378 138.68 -32.68 112.58
CA ALA A 378 139.67 -32.50 113.65
C ALA A 378 140.99 -33.24 113.34
N LEU A 379 140.91 -34.44 112.75
CA LEU A 379 142.07 -35.23 112.34
C LEU A 379 142.88 -34.55 111.22
N GLN A 380 142.21 -34.01 110.20
CA GLN A 380 142.85 -33.28 109.11
C GLN A 380 143.53 -31.98 109.58
N GLN A 381 142.94 -31.27 110.55
CA GLN A 381 143.52 -30.03 111.09
C GLN A 381 144.82 -30.28 111.85
N ILE A 382 144.88 -31.36 112.63
CA ILE A 382 146.09 -31.76 113.37
C ILE A 382 147.20 -32.19 112.41
N GLN A 383 146.87 -32.91 111.34
CA GLN A 383 147.86 -33.27 110.31
C GLN A 383 148.42 -32.05 109.58
N LYS A 384 147.59 -31.06 109.26
CA LYS A 384 148.02 -29.83 108.57
C LYS A 384 148.92 -28.95 109.44
N GLN A 385 148.60 -28.81 110.73
CA GLN A 385 149.45 -28.08 111.67
C GLN A 385 150.82 -28.73 111.87
N ARG A 386 150.90 -30.06 111.80
CA ARG A 386 152.18 -30.77 111.90
C ARG A 386 153.09 -30.50 110.70
N LEU A 387 152.52 -30.49 109.49
CA LEU A 387 153.27 -30.21 108.27
C LEU A 387 153.78 -28.75 108.21
N GLU A 388 152.97 -27.79 108.63
CA GLU A 388 153.36 -26.36 108.68
C GLU A 388 154.50 -26.11 109.70
N LEU A 389 154.53 -26.84 110.81
CA LEU A 389 155.61 -26.77 111.79
C LEU A 389 156.91 -27.39 111.27
N GLU A 390 156.84 -28.52 110.54
CA GLU A 390 158.01 -29.12 109.89
C GLU A 390 158.62 -28.18 108.82
N GLN A 391 157.79 -27.47 108.06
CA GLN A 391 158.24 -26.50 107.05
C GLN A 391 158.90 -25.24 107.66
N ARG A 392 158.37 -24.73 108.78
CA ARG A 392 158.95 -23.58 109.50
C ARG A 392 160.34 -23.85 110.08
N VAL A 393 160.64 -25.08 110.45
CA VAL A 393 161.97 -25.44 110.96
C VAL A 393 163.00 -25.43 109.82
N VAL A 394 162.62 -25.90 108.63
CA VAL A 394 163.49 -25.87 107.44
C VAL A 394 163.75 -24.44 106.95
N ASP A 395 162.73 -23.58 106.93
CA ASP A 395 162.88 -22.18 106.51
C ASP A 395 163.76 -21.37 107.47
N ASN A 396 163.68 -21.64 108.79
CA ASN A 396 164.56 -20.98 109.77
C ASN A 396 166.02 -21.41 109.62
N ASP A 397 166.28 -22.66 109.26
CA ASP A 397 167.65 -23.16 109.02
C ASP A 397 168.29 -22.53 107.77
N GLN A 398 167.49 -22.28 106.72
CA GLN A 398 167.91 -21.53 105.53
C GLN A 398 168.14 -20.05 105.81
N THR A 399 167.37 -19.45 106.73
CA THR A 399 167.50 -18.03 107.11
C THR A 399 168.76 -17.79 107.96
N LEU A 400 169.17 -18.76 108.77
CA LEU A 400 170.43 -18.67 109.53
C LEU A 400 171.67 -18.86 108.65
N GLN A 401 171.61 -19.74 107.63
CA GLN A 401 172.68 -19.86 106.63
C GLN A 401 172.84 -18.59 105.79
N ARG A 402 171.76 -17.87 105.48
CA ARG A 402 171.82 -16.57 104.79
C ARG A 402 172.40 -15.45 105.67
N SER A 403 172.16 -15.47 106.98
CA SER A 403 172.81 -14.52 107.91
C SER A 403 174.28 -14.86 108.20
N ARG A 404 174.69 -16.13 108.04
CA ARG A 404 176.11 -16.55 107.98
C ARG A 404 176.86 -16.06 106.73
N ALA A 405 176.17 -15.69 105.66
CA ALA A 405 176.79 -15.10 104.46
C ALA A 405 176.80 -13.56 104.47
N ALA A 406 175.97 -12.91 105.32
CA ALA A 406 175.77 -11.45 105.33
C ALA A 406 176.55 -10.68 106.42
N LEU A 407 177.26 -11.34 107.37
CA LEU A 407 178.06 -10.63 108.38
C LEU A 407 179.57 -10.89 108.32
N SER A 408 180.05 -11.76 107.42
CA SER A 408 181.47 -11.80 107.04
C SER A 408 181.89 -10.59 106.19
N GLU A 409 180.94 -9.73 105.79
CA GLU A 409 181.17 -8.45 105.09
C GLU A 409 181.29 -7.23 106.03
N VAL A 410 181.26 -7.40 107.37
CA VAL A 410 181.46 -6.31 108.37
C VAL A 410 182.87 -6.35 109.00
N GLN A 411 183.81 -7.09 108.39
CA GLN A 411 185.22 -6.68 108.39
C GLN A 411 185.39 -5.51 107.41
N ASN A 412 185.25 -4.29 107.93
CA ASN A 412 186.20 -3.16 107.81
C ASN A 412 185.64 -1.86 108.36
#